data_AF-A0A258GTL9-F1
#
_entry.id   AF-A0A258GTL9-F1
#
_cell.length_a   1.000
_cell.length_b   1.000
_cell.length_c   1.000
_cell.angle_alpha   90.00
_cell.angle_beta   90.00
_cell.angle_gamma   90.00
#
_symmetry.space_group_name_H-M   'P 1'
#
loop_
_entity.id
_entity.type
_entity.pdbx_description
1 polymer ?
#
loop_
_entity_poly.entity_id
_entity_poly.type
_entity_poly.pdbx_seq_one_letter_code
_entity_poly.pdbx_strand_id
1 'polypeptide(L)'
;MVFCIGLFTLTACAVLPAPVPEVTAAVSSAAPLAAEERLAHSIRERIELETTLPASHPELVNAAATESALRSLAFADDPAASRSDLINALADELSGALAERGRLAAAGADARRHAQVETVISRLIAAINSEVHRNLG
;
A
#
# COMPACT_ATOMS: atom_id res chain seq x y z
N MET A 1 36.08 -74.66 -8.45
CA MET A 1 35.25 -75.21 -7.36
C MET A 1 34.64 -74.04 -6.60
N VAL A 2 33.33 -74.09 -6.47
CA VAL A 2 32.45 -73.09 -5.84
C VAL A 2 32.54 -73.23 -4.32
N PHE A 3 32.57 -72.12 -3.58
CA PHE A 3 32.27 -72.13 -2.15
C PHE A 3 31.37 -70.93 -1.76
N CYS A 4 30.12 -71.31 -1.48
CA CYS A 4 29.18 -70.82 -0.49
C CYS A 4 28.90 -69.32 -0.30
N ILE A 5 27.64 -69.00 -0.61
CA ILE A 5 26.85 -67.82 -0.27
C ILE A 5 26.85 -67.58 1.26
N GLY A 6 27.07 -66.34 1.66
CA GLY A 6 26.87 -65.83 3.01
C GLY A 6 26.41 -64.37 2.93
N LEU A 7 25.09 -64.19 2.84
CA LEU A 7 24.39 -62.92 2.73
C LEU A 7 24.54 -62.13 4.04
N PHE A 8 25.23 -60.98 4.02
CA PHE A 8 25.09 -59.96 5.06
C PHE A 8 24.89 -58.59 4.41
N THR A 9 23.67 -58.08 4.61
CA THR A 9 23.16 -56.80 4.20
C THR A 9 23.94 -55.67 4.87
N LEU A 10 24.72 -54.91 4.08
CA LEU A 10 25.25 -53.61 4.49
C LEU A 10 24.27 -52.54 4.03
N THR A 11 23.46 -52.09 4.99
CA THR A 11 22.58 -50.93 4.93
C THR A 11 23.39 -49.70 4.52
N ALA A 12 23.07 -49.15 3.35
CA ALA A 12 23.61 -47.89 2.87
C ALA A 12 23.24 -46.76 3.83
N CYS A 13 24.23 -45.94 4.18
CA CYS A 13 24.07 -44.71 4.95
C CYS A 13 23.15 -43.73 4.19
N ALA A 14 21.89 -43.66 4.58
CA ALA A 14 21.04 -42.51 4.28
C ALA A 14 21.29 -41.47 5.38
N VAL A 15 22.19 -40.52 5.11
CA VAL A 15 22.24 -39.26 5.86
C VAL A 15 20.95 -38.52 5.51
N LEU A 16 19.97 -38.54 6.41
CA LEU A 16 18.83 -37.63 6.37
C LEU A 16 19.35 -36.21 6.70
N PRO A 17 19.27 -35.22 5.79
CA PRO A 17 19.27 -33.84 6.23
C PRO A 17 17.95 -33.59 6.96
N ALA A 18 18.03 -33.04 8.17
CA ALA A 18 16.85 -32.59 8.90
C ALA A 18 16.02 -31.67 7.99
N PRO A 19 14.69 -31.81 7.92
CA PRO A 19 13.86 -30.85 7.21
C PRO A 19 13.99 -29.52 7.93
N VAL A 20 14.72 -28.59 7.33
CA VAL A 20 14.64 -27.18 7.71
C VAL A 20 13.17 -26.80 7.52
N PRO A 21 12.47 -26.27 8.53
CA PRO A 21 11.15 -25.71 8.30
C PRO A 21 11.35 -24.56 7.32
N GLU A 22 11.01 -24.82 6.06
CA GLU A 22 10.87 -23.81 5.04
C GLU A 22 9.73 -22.91 5.54
N VAL A 23 10.09 -21.80 6.16
CA VAL A 23 9.17 -20.70 6.39
C VAL A 23 8.87 -20.17 5.00
N THR A 24 7.93 -20.81 4.31
CA THR A 24 7.16 -20.18 3.26
C THR A 24 6.36 -19.10 3.98
N ALA A 25 7.02 -17.95 4.18
CA ALA A 25 6.31 -16.72 4.40
C ALA A 25 5.32 -16.65 3.23
N ALA A 26 4.04 -16.81 3.54
CA ALA A 26 2.99 -16.59 2.57
C ALA A 26 3.17 -15.15 2.09
N VAL A 27 3.88 -14.98 0.98
CA VAL A 27 3.85 -13.75 0.22
C VAL A 27 2.43 -13.72 -0.29
N SER A 28 1.57 -13.02 0.44
CA SER A 28 0.22 -12.72 0.00
C SER A 28 0.39 -12.11 -1.39
N SER A 29 0.04 -12.88 -2.43
CA SER A 29 0.02 -12.38 -3.80
C SER A 29 -1.23 -11.51 -3.95
N ALA A 30 -1.33 -10.47 -3.12
CA ALA A 30 -2.23 -9.38 -3.39
C ALA A 30 -1.84 -8.90 -4.79
N ALA A 31 -2.83 -8.85 -5.70
CA ALA A 31 -2.61 -8.21 -6.98
C ALA A 31 -1.99 -6.83 -6.73
N PRO A 32 -1.02 -6.39 -7.55
CA PRO A 32 -0.53 -5.02 -7.46
C PRO A 32 -1.73 -4.08 -7.44
N LEU A 33 -1.75 -3.15 -6.49
CA LEU A 33 -2.78 -2.11 -6.42
C LEU A 33 -2.94 -1.46 -7.80
N ALA A 34 -4.18 -1.16 -8.17
CA ALA A 34 -4.46 -0.44 -9.41
C ALA A 34 -3.73 0.91 -9.41
N ALA A 35 -3.44 1.47 -10.59
CA ALA A 35 -2.67 2.72 -10.67
C ALA A 35 -3.37 3.88 -9.95
N GLU A 36 -4.70 3.89 -9.98
CA GLU A 36 -5.60 4.82 -9.32
C GLU A 36 -5.56 4.67 -7.79
N GLU A 37 -5.54 3.45 -7.27
CA GLU A 37 -5.39 3.18 -5.84
C GLU A 37 -4.03 3.66 -5.33
N ARG A 38 -2.96 3.37 -6.09
CA ARG A 38 -1.61 3.86 -5.77
C ARG A 38 -1.54 5.38 -5.81
N LEU A 39 -2.23 6.00 -6.77
CA LEU A 39 -2.31 7.45 -6.87
C LEU A 39 -3.08 8.05 -5.68
N ALA A 40 -4.22 7.49 -5.29
CA ALA A 40 -4.98 7.91 -4.12
C ALA A 40 -4.15 7.83 -2.84
N HIS A 41 -3.42 6.72 -2.66
CA HIS A 41 -2.50 6.53 -1.56
C HIS A 41 -1.40 7.60 -1.54
N SER A 42 -0.76 7.84 -2.68
CA SER A 42 0.29 8.86 -2.81
C SER A 42 -0.24 10.29 -2.55
N ILE A 43 -1.47 10.59 -2.96
CA ILE A 43 -2.14 11.87 -2.63
C ILE A 43 -2.29 12.02 -1.12
N ARG A 44 -2.75 10.96 -0.43
CA ARG A 44 -2.90 10.96 1.02
C ARG A 44 -1.54 11.13 1.72
N GLU A 45 -0.52 10.36 1.33
CA GLU A 45 0.83 10.47 1.90
C GLU A 45 1.36 11.90 1.77
N ARG A 46 1.25 12.51 0.58
CA ARG A 46 1.66 13.91 0.37
C ARG A 46 0.89 14.86 1.28
N ILE A 47 -0.43 14.71 1.40
CA ILE A 47 -1.26 15.52 2.28
C ILE A 47 -0.80 15.39 3.73
N GLU A 48 -0.52 14.17 4.21
CA GLU A 48 -0.01 13.91 5.55
C GLU A 48 1.35 14.57 5.77
N LEU A 49 2.28 14.48 4.81
CA LEU A 49 3.58 15.16 4.87
C LEU A 49 3.43 16.68 4.96
N GLU A 50 2.51 17.29 4.20
CA GLU A 50 2.25 18.74 4.22
C GLU A 50 1.75 19.25 5.58
N THR A 51 1.21 18.37 6.42
CA THR A 51 0.82 18.74 7.79
C THR A 51 2.00 18.89 8.76
N THR A 52 3.19 18.41 8.38
CA THR A 52 4.36 18.34 9.28
C THR A 52 5.63 18.95 8.69
N LEU A 53 5.75 19.00 7.37
CA LEU A 53 6.95 19.43 6.67
C LEU A 53 6.73 20.75 5.90
N PRO A 54 7.76 21.60 5.79
CA PRO A 54 7.69 22.79 4.95
C PRO A 54 7.63 22.41 3.46
N ALA A 55 7.05 23.30 2.65
CA ALA A 55 6.84 23.06 1.21
C ALA A 55 8.12 22.72 0.43
N SER A 56 9.27 23.25 0.86
CA SER A 56 10.58 23.02 0.24
C SER A 56 11.28 21.74 0.70
N HIS A 57 10.68 20.96 1.61
CA HIS A 57 11.31 19.75 2.11
C HIS A 57 11.47 18.71 0.99
N PRO A 58 12.66 18.08 0.84
CA PRO A 58 12.92 17.13 -0.24
C PRO A 58 11.90 15.97 -0.31
N GLU A 59 11.46 15.46 0.84
CA GLU A 59 10.45 14.39 0.88
C GLU A 59 9.13 14.83 0.26
N LEU A 60 8.72 16.07 0.48
CA LEU A 60 7.47 16.57 -0.08
C LEU A 60 7.59 16.80 -1.59
N VAL A 61 8.74 17.29 -2.05
CA VAL A 61 9.05 17.41 -3.48
C VAL A 61 9.01 16.04 -4.16
N ASN A 62 9.58 15.01 -3.51
CA ASN A 62 9.56 13.64 -4.01
C ASN A 62 8.17 13.02 -4.02
N ALA A 63 7.36 13.27 -2.98
CA ALA A 63 5.97 12.82 -2.93
C ALA A 63 5.15 13.45 -4.06
N ALA A 64 5.31 14.75 -4.33
CA ALA A 64 4.65 15.42 -5.44
C ALA A 64 5.09 14.87 -6.81
N ALA A 65 6.38 14.59 -6.99
CA ALA A 65 6.89 13.97 -8.22
C ALA A 65 6.32 12.55 -8.43
N THR A 66 6.26 11.75 -7.36
CA THR A 66 5.67 10.41 -7.37
C THR A 66 4.18 10.46 -7.73
N GLU A 67 3.41 11.35 -7.10
CA GLU A 67 2.01 11.55 -7.43
C GLU A 67 1.82 11.92 -8.91
N SER A 68 2.64 12.83 -9.43
CA SER A 68 2.58 13.22 -10.84
C SER A 68 2.83 12.04 -11.78
N ALA A 69 3.83 11.20 -11.48
CA ALA A 69 4.14 10.03 -12.29
C ALA A 69 3.00 8.99 -12.24
N LEU A 70 2.43 8.75 -11.05
CA LEU A 70 1.28 7.86 -10.88
C LEU A 70 0.04 8.39 -11.59
N ARG A 71 -0.17 9.71 -11.61
CA ARG A 71 -1.25 10.32 -12.38
C ARG A 71 -1.07 10.13 -13.88
N SER A 72 0.15 10.30 -14.40
CA SER A 72 0.43 9.98 -15.80
C SER A 72 0.18 8.52 -16.13
N LEU A 73 0.50 7.60 -15.21
CA LEU A 73 0.29 6.17 -15.39
C LEU A 73 -1.20 5.80 -15.36
N ALA A 74 -1.93 6.26 -14.34
CA ALA A 74 -3.35 5.94 -14.16
C ALA A 74 -4.17 6.43 -15.36
N PHE A 75 -3.91 7.63 -15.87
CA PHE A 75 -4.71 8.23 -16.93
C PHE A 75 -4.16 7.97 -18.35
N ALA A 76 -3.27 6.99 -18.53
CA ALA A 76 -2.63 6.74 -19.82
C ALA A 76 -3.60 6.16 -20.87
N ASP A 77 -4.50 5.28 -20.45
CA ASP A 77 -5.33 4.47 -21.36
C ASP A 77 -6.77 5.01 -21.47
N ASP A 78 -7.54 5.00 -20.37
CA ASP A 78 -8.92 5.50 -20.32
C ASP A 78 -9.07 6.56 -19.21
N PRO A 79 -8.87 7.86 -19.54
CA PRO A 79 -8.96 8.93 -18.56
C PRO A 79 -10.31 9.05 -17.86
N ALA A 80 -11.41 8.60 -18.48
CA ALA A 80 -12.75 8.70 -17.91
C ALA A 80 -12.98 7.58 -16.89
N ALA A 81 -12.66 6.34 -17.25
CA ALA A 81 -12.73 5.20 -16.32
C ALA A 81 -11.79 5.40 -15.13
N SER A 82 -10.51 5.73 -15.39
CA SER A 82 -9.51 5.99 -14.36
C SER A 82 -9.90 7.12 -13.41
N ARG A 83 -10.66 8.11 -13.88
CA ARG A 83 -11.18 9.17 -13.00
C ARG A 83 -12.21 8.63 -12.02
N SER A 84 -13.15 7.81 -12.49
CA SER A 84 -14.15 7.18 -11.62
C SER A 84 -13.47 6.29 -10.58
N ASP A 85 -12.48 5.49 -11.00
CA ASP A 85 -11.74 4.60 -10.11
C ASP A 85 -10.88 5.38 -9.10
N LEU A 86 -10.25 6.48 -9.53
CA LEU A 86 -9.54 7.38 -8.61
C LEU A 86 -10.48 8.01 -7.57
N ILE A 87 -11.69 8.43 -7.96
CA ILE A 87 -12.67 8.99 -7.02
C ILE A 87 -13.05 7.95 -5.96
N ASN A 88 -13.29 6.71 -6.37
CA ASN A 88 -13.59 5.61 -5.44
C ASN A 88 -12.41 5.33 -4.50
N ALA A 89 -11.19 5.24 -5.03
CA ALA A 89 -9.99 5.04 -4.22
C ALA A 89 -9.74 6.18 -3.23
N LEU A 90 -9.97 7.44 -3.63
CA LEU A 90 -9.90 8.59 -2.71
C LEU A 90 -10.99 8.54 -1.63
N ALA A 91 -12.18 8.02 -1.95
CA ALA A 91 -13.25 7.82 -0.97
C ALA A 91 -12.87 6.75 0.07
N ASP A 92 -12.17 5.68 -0.35
CA ASP A 92 -11.63 4.67 0.58
C ASP A 92 -10.56 5.28 1.50
N GLU A 93 -9.67 6.11 0.97
CA GLU A 93 -8.68 6.84 1.78
C GLU A 93 -9.34 7.80 2.78
N LEU A 94 -10.42 8.49 2.36
CA LEU A 94 -11.23 9.33 3.25
C LEU A 94 -11.91 8.50 4.35
N SER A 95 -12.46 7.33 4.00
CA SER A 95 -13.03 6.38 4.97
C SER A 95 -11.97 5.95 6.01
N GLY A 96 -10.76 5.65 5.54
CA GLY A 96 -9.61 5.34 6.40
C GLY A 96 -9.24 6.48 7.36
N ALA A 97 -9.22 7.72 6.86
CA ALA A 97 -8.95 8.90 7.68
C ALA A 97 -10.06 9.17 8.72
N LEU A 98 -11.33 8.94 8.36
CA LEU A 98 -12.46 9.04 9.29
C LEU A 98 -12.40 7.95 10.38
N ALA A 99 -11.99 6.74 10.03
CA ALA A 99 -11.77 5.66 10.98
C ALA A 99 -10.59 5.96 11.93
N GLU A 100 -9.49 6.53 11.42
CA GLU A 100 -8.38 7.03 12.24
C GLU A 100 -8.86 8.07 13.24
N ARG A 101 -9.65 9.06 12.80
CA ARG A 101 -10.22 10.07 13.71
C ARG A 101 -11.00 9.42 14.85
N GLY A 102 -11.84 8.43 14.55
CA GLY A 102 -12.61 7.70 15.55
C GLY A 102 -11.71 6.97 16.56
N ARG A 103 -10.63 6.32 16.07
CA ARG A 103 -9.63 5.66 16.92
C ARG A 103 -8.87 6.65 17.80
N LEU A 104 -8.45 7.79 17.27
CA LEU A 104 -7.78 8.84 18.05
C LEU A 104 -8.68 9.42 19.14
N ALA A 105 -9.96 9.64 18.84
CA ALA A 105 -10.93 10.14 19.81
C ALA A 105 -11.14 9.13 20.95
N ALA A 106 -11.25 7.84 20.63
CA ALA A 106 -11.37 6.78 21.63
C ALA A 106 -10.08 6.61 22.47
N ALA A 107 -8.91 6.83 21.88
CA ALA A 107 -7.62 6.72 22.55
C ALA A 107 -7.23 7.96 23.37
N GLY A 108 -8.02 9.04 23.33
CA GLY A 108 -7.70 10.29 24.03
C GLY A 108 -6.43 10.97 23.47
N ALA A 109 -6.25 10.92 22.15
CA ALA A 109 -5.09 11.55 21.50
C ALA A 109 -5.03 13.06 21.76
N ASP A 110 -3.83 13.64 21.65
CA ASP A 110 -3.67 15.08 21.83
C ASP A 110 -4.34 15.90 20.71
N ALA A 111 -4.58 17.18 21.00
CA ALA A 111 -5.22 18.11 20.08
C ALA A 111 -4.46 18.27 18.75
N ARG A 112 -3.13 18.07 18.74
CA ARG A 112 -2.32 18.21 17.53
C ARG A 112 -2.61 17.06 16.56
N ARG A 113 -2.66 15.82 17.05
CA ARG A 113 -3.01 14.66 16.22
C ARG A 113 -4.43 14.74 15.69
N HIS A 114 -5.37 15.23 16.51
CA HIS A 114 -6.73 15.50 16.05
C HIS A 114 -6.76 16.53 14.92
N ALA A 115 -6.08 17.67 15.08
CA ALA A 115 -6.01 18.70 14.05
C ALA A 115 -5.34 18.21 12.75
N GLN A 116 -4.33 17.35 12.87
CA GLN A 116 -3.66 16.73 11.74
C GLN A 116 -4.64 15.87 10.92
N VAL A 117 -5.36 14.96 11.57
CA VAL A 117 -6.32 14.08 10.88
C VAL A 117 -7.49 14.86 10.28
N GLU A 118 -7.99 15.90 10.95
CA GLU A 118 -9.03 16.78 10.39
C GLU A 118 -8.52 17.53 9.14
N THR A 119 -7.25 17.94 9.14
CA THR A 119 -6.61 18.52 7.95
C THR A 119 -6.55 17.51 6.81
N VAL A 120 -6.17 16.26 7.09
CA VAL A 120 -6.13 15.18 6.08
C VAL A 120 -7.53 14.96 5.49
N ILE A 121 -8.56 14.82 6.34
CA ILE A 121 -9.96 14.65 5.93
C ILE A 121 -10.40 15.79 5.00
N SER A 122 -10.19 17.04 5.43
CA SER A 122 -10.58 18.22 4.64
C SER A 122 -9.91 18.25 3.27
N ARG A 123 -8.64 17.86 3.19
CA ARG A 123 -7.88 17.89 1.94
C ARG A 123 -8.18 16.72 1.01
N LEU A 124 -8.52 15.54 1.56
CA LEU A 124 -9.05 14.43 0.77
C LEU A 124 -10.42 14.79 0.16
N ILE A 125 -11.30 15.44 0.91
CA ILE A 125 -12.58 15.97 0.38
C ILE A 125 -12.32 16.97 -0.78
N ALA A 126 -11.35 17.87 -0.61
CA ALA A 126 -10.98 18.81 -1.67
C ALA A 126 -10.42 18.10 -2.92
N ALA A 127 -9.61 17.06 -2.74
CA ALA A 127 -9.08 16.25 -3.84
C ALA A 127 -10.21 15.55 -4.61
N ILE A 128 -11.13 14.88 -3.92
CA ILE A 128 -12.32 14.24 -4.52
C ILE A 128 -13.13 15.27 -5.32
N ASN A 129 -13.45 16.41 -4.72
CA ASN A 129 -14.22 17.46 -5.39
C ASN A 129 -13.51 17.98 -6.64
N SER A 130 -12.18 18.06 -6.62
CA SER A 130 -11.39 18.48 -7.77
C SER A 130 -11.49 17.48 -8.93
N GLU A 131 -11.43 16.18 -8.65
CA GLU A 131 -11.60 15.15 -9.68
C GLU A 131 -13.05 15.06 -10.19
N VAL A 132 -14.05 15.21 -9.32
CA VAL A 132 -15.46 15.30 -9.74
C VAL A 132 -15.69 16.47 -10.68
N HIS A 133 -15.17 17.66 -10.37
CA HIS A 133 -15.31 18.83 -11.27
C HIS A 133 -14.62 18.61 -12.61
N ARG A 134 -13.44 17.99 -12.62
CA ARG A 134 -12.78 17.62 -13.88
C ARG A 134 -13.62 16.65 -14.70
N ASN A 135 -14.39 15.77 -14.07
CA ASN A 135 -15.25 14.79 -14.76
C ASN A 135 -16.45 15.41 -15.49
N LEU A 136 -16.86 16.62 -15.11
CA LEU A 136 -18.04 17.29 -15.65
C LEU A 136 -17.73 18.26 -16.80
N GLY A 137 -16.44 18.54 -17.07
CA GLY A 137 -15.99 19.46 -18.11
C GLY A 137 -15.24 18.77 -19.23
#